data_AF-A0A6G3QMK7-F1
#
_entry.id   AF-A0A6G3QMK7-F1
#
_cell.length_a   1.000
_cell.length_b   1.000
_cell.length_c   1.000
_cell.angle_alpha   90.00
_cell.angle_beta   90.00
_cell.angle_gamma   90.00
#
_symmetry.space_group_name_H-M   'P 1'
#
loop_
_entity.id
_entity.type
_entity.pdbx_description
1 polymer ?
#
loop_
_entity_poly.entity_id
_entity_poly.type
_entity_poly.pdbx_seq_one_letter_code
_entity_poly.pdbx_strand_id
1 'polypeptide(L)'
;QLFAEAVHRTLNDDRSWGHGGSKTFERVPGGEADFVITLASPGTTGVWCAKSGLDTTVDNVSCHSASTNRVMINAYRWAQGSVTYGPDQMFAYRQMLINHEVGHRLGHGHVSCQTPGALAPIMQQQTKSLDINGIQCKPNPWVF
;
A
#
# COMPACT_ATOMS: atom_id res chain seq x y z
N GLN A 1 -15.49 -10.22 -5.20
CA GLN A 1 -14.40 -11.00 -4.56
C GLN A 1 -12.99 -10.58 -5.00
N LEU A 2 -12.84 -9.78 -6.08
CA LEU A 2 -11.55 -9.32 -6.66
C LEU A 2 -10.56 -8.67 -5.68
N PHE A 3 -11.02 -7.82 -4.76
CA PHE A 3 -10.11 -7.11 -3.85
C PHE A 3 -9.39 -8.05 -2.88
N ALA A 4 -10.12 -8.97 -2.23
CA ALA A 4 -9.54 -9.91 -1.27
C ALA A 4 -8.54 -10.86 -1.94
N GLU A 5 -8.82 -11.31 -3.17
CA GLU A 5 -7.91 -12.14 -3.95
C GLU A 5 -6.64 -11.37 -4.34
N ALA A 6 -6.78 -10.10 -4.78
CA ALA A 6 -5.63 -9.26 -5.09
C ALA A 6 -4.73 -9.06 -3.86
N VAL A 7 -5.32 -8.79 -2.70
CA VAL A 7 -4.58 -8.69 -1.42
C VAL A 7 -3.83 -9.99 -1.13
N HIS A 8 -4.53 -11.13 -1.14
CA HIS A 8 -3.94 -12.41 -0.76
C HIS A 8 -2.81 -12.83 -1.71
N ARG A 9 -3.01 -12.69 -3.03
CA ARG A 9 -1.97 -13.00 -4.02
C ARG A 9 -0.78 -12.05 -3.94
N THR A 10 -1.01 -10.76 -3.70
CA THR A 10 0.08 -9.78 -3.63
C THR A 10 0.96 -10.02 -2.41
N LEU A 11 0.37 -10.28 -1.24
CA LEU A 11 1.14 -10.44 0.00
C LEU A 11 1.92 -11.75 0.07
N ASN A 12 1.42 -12.80 -0.58
CA ASN A 12 2.08 -14.12 -0.65
C ASN A 12 2.86 -14.33 -1.96
N ASP A 13 3.07 -13.30 -2.77
CA ASP A 13 4.00 -13.36 -3.90
C ASP A 13 5.44 -13.44 -3.39
N ASP A 14 6.30 -14.21 -4.05
CA ASP A 14 7.71 -14.37 -3.67
C ASP A 14 8.49 -13.05 -3.64
N ARG A 15 8.01 -11.98 -4.28
CA ARG A 15 8.66 -10.65 -4.26
C ARG A 15 8.12 -9.74 -3.15
N SER A 16 7.16 -10.23 -2.36
CA SER A 16 6.45 -9.46 -1.33
C SER A 16 6.88 -9.84 0.08
N TRP A 17 6.19 -9.31 1.10
CA TRP A 17 6.46 -9.56 2.51
C TRP A 17 6.39 -11.03 2.92
N GLY A 18 5.68 -11.88 2.17
CA GLY A 18 5.63 -13.33 2.38
C GLY A 18 6.87 -14.09 1.89
N HIS A 19 7.84 -13.41 1.26
CA HIS A 19 9.02 -14.02 0.64
C HIS A 19 9.71 -15.06 1.54
N GLY A 20 10.11 -16.17 0.90
CA GLY A 20 10.95 -17.21 1.51
C GLY A 20 10.28 -17.97 2.67
N GLY A 21 8.96 -17.86 2.82
CA GLY A 21 8.22 -18.45 3.95
C GLY A 21 8.53 -17.80 5.31
N SER A 22 9.25 -16.67 5.32
CA SER A 22 9.59 -15.94 6.54
C SER A 22 8.36 -15.29 7.20
N LYS A 23 7.31 -15.04 6.41
CA LYS A 23 5.97 -14.62 6.82
C LYS A 23 4.95 -15.29 5.92
N THR A 24 3.74 -15.52 6.42
CA THR A 24 2.61 -16.04 5.65
C THR A 24 1.37 -15.24 5.97
N PHE A 25 0.61 -14.84 4.94
CA PHE A 25 -0.63 -14.09 5.11
C PHE A 25 -1.83 -14.99 4.82
N GLU A 26 -2.51 -15.41 5.88
CA GLU A 26 -3.71 -16.22 5.79
C GLU A 26 -4.98 -15.35 5.88
N ARG A 27 -5.97 -15.66 5.04
CA ARG A 27 -7.29 -15.05 5.16
C ARG A 27 -8.11 -15.86 6.14
N VAL A 28 -8.50 -15.26 7.25
CA VAL A 28 -9.38 -15.89 8.24
C VAL A 28 -10.85 -15.58 7.91
N PRO A 29 -11.67 -16.57 7.49
CA PRO A 29 -13.09 -16.35 7.20
C PRO A 29 -13.89 -16.29 8.51
N GLY A 30 -14.04 -15.08 9.06
CA GLY A 30 -14.68 -14.88 10.37
C GLY A 30 -13.74 -15.19 11.53
N GLY A 31 -14.09 -14.77 12.75
CA GLY A 31 -13.20 -14.87 13.92
C GLY A 31 -12.25 -13.69 14.07
N GLU A 32 -11.24 -13.84 14.93
CA GLU A 32 -10.24 -12.79 15.20
C GLU A 32 -9.13 -12.81 14.14
N ALA A 33 -8.80 -11.64 13.62
CA ALA A 33 -7.69 -11.44 12.68
C ALA A 33 -6.70 -10.43 13.27
N ASP A 34 -5.40 -10.67 13.08
CA ASP A 34 -4.34 -9.77 13.56
C ASP A 34 -4.47 -8.35 13.01
N PHE A 35 -5.04 -8.21 11.81
CA PHE A 35 -5.48 -6.96 11.21
C PHE A 35 -6.45 -7.19 10.05
N VAL A 36 -7.14 -6.13 9.64
CA VAL A 36 -8.14 -6.14 8.57
C VAL A 36 -7.77 -5.12 7.50
N ILE A 37 -7.56 -5.59 6.28
CA ILE A 37 -7.38 -4.72 5.10
C ILE A 37 -8.76 -4.35 4.56
N THR A 38 -9.04 -3.05 4.48
CA THR A 38 -10.37 -2.52 4.17
C THR A 38 -10.31 -1.64 2.92
N LEU A 39 -11.05 -1.99 1.87
CA LEU A 39 -11.30 -1.10 0.74
C LEU A 39 -12.48 -0.19 1.07
N ALA A 40 -12.29 1.12 1.09
CA ALA A 40 -13.32 2.07 1.52
C ALA A 40 -13.34 3.35 0.67
N SER A 41 -14.49 4.02 0.63
CA SER A 41 -14.61 5.34 -0.03
C SER A 41 -13.62 6.35 0.58
N PRO A 42 -13.28 7.45 -0.13
CA PRO A 42 -12.39 8.47 0.42
C PRO A 42 -12.81 9.02 1.78
N GLY A 43 -14.11 9.32 1.96
CA GLY A 43 -14.63 9.82 3.23
C GLY A 43 -14.48 8.80 4.37
N THR A 44 -14.82 7.53 4.14
CA THR A 44 -14.63 6.48 5.14
C THR A 44 -13.15 6.24 5.45
N THR A 45 -12.29 6.28 4.43
CA THR A 45 -10.84 6.19 4.61
C THR A 45 -10.34 7.32 5.51
N GLY A 46 -10.71 8.57 5.23
CA GLY A 46 -10.35 9.73 6.05
C GLY A 46 -10.79 9.60 7.51
N VAL A 47 -12.03 9.17 7.76
CA VAL A 47 -12.54 8.95 9.13
C VAL A 47 -11.69 7.94 9.90
N TRP A 48 -11.28 6.84 9.26
CA TRP A 48 -10.45 5.82 9.91
C TRP A 48 -9.00 6.26 10.07
N CYS A 49 -8.42 6.91 9.07
CA CYS A 49 -7.05 7.43 9.13
C CYS A 49 -6.90 8.53 10.20
N ALA A 50 -7.92 9.37 10.39
CA ALA A 50 -7.94 10.41 11.42
C ALA A 50 -7.86 9.86 12.85
N LYS A 51 -8.31 8.62 13.11
CA LYS A 51 -8.12 7.94 14.41
C LYS A 51 -6.66 7.72 14.77
N SER A 52 -5.77 7.83 13.78
CA SER A 52 -4.32 7.73 13.93
C SER A 52 -3.61 9.04 13.58
N GLY A 53 -4.33 10.16 13.60
CA GLY A 53 -3.77 11.49 13.38
C GLY A 53 -3.40 11.81 11.92
N LEU A 54 -3.88 11.01 10.96
CA LEU A 54 -3.58 11.19 9.54
C LEU A 54 -4.75 11.84 8.80
N ASP A 55 -4.48 12.90 8.05
CA ASP A 55 -5.43 13.48 7.11
C ASP A 55 -5.15 12.96 5.69
N THR A 56 -6.07 12.16 5.16
CA THR A 56 -6.00 11.60 3.81
C THR A 56 -7.07 12.20 2.87
N THR A 57 -7.84 13.19 3.34
CA THR A 57 -8.99 13.74 2.60
C THR A 57 -8.58 14.65 1.45
N VAL A 58 -7.41 15.29 1.57
CA VAL A 58 -6.85 16.17 0.52
C VAL A 58 -6.26 15.34 -0.63
N ASP A 59 -5.31 14.44 -0.32
CA ASP A 59 -4.57 13.69 -1.34
C ASP A 59 -5.29 12.41 -1.80
N ASN A 60 -6.41 12.06 -1.15
CA ASN A 60 -7.15 10.82 -1.36
C ASN A 60 -6.23 9.59 -1.34
N VAL A 61 -5.39 9.44 -0.30
CA VAL A 61 -4.46 8.31 -0.18
C VAL A 61 -5.00 7.24 0.77
N SER A 62 -4.37 6.06 0.71
CA SER A 62 -4.53 4.98 1.68
C SER A 62 -3.77 5.30 2.98
N CYS A 63 -3.99 4.52 4.03
CA CYS A 63 -3.20 4.61 5.26
C CYS A 63 -3.19 3.30 6.05
N HIS A 64 -2.17 3.12 6.87
CA HIS A 64 -2.24 2.27 8.06
C HIS A 64 -2.84 3.07 9.23
N SER A 65 -4.08 2.72 9.64
CA SER A 65 -4.73 3.31 10.82
C SER A 65 -4.20 2.64 12.08
N ALA A 66 -2.96 3.01 12.47
CA ALA A 66 -2.16 2.36 13.51
C ALA A 66 -2.81 2.25 14.89
N SER A 67 -3.72 3.15 15.24
CA SER A 67 -4.51 3.12 16.49
C SER A 67 -5.65 2.10 16.45
N THR A 68 -5.76 1.33 15.36
CA THR A 68 -6.79 0.35 15.11
C THR A 68 -6.16 -0.91 14.51
N ASN A 69 -6.95 -1.96 14.33
CA ASN A 69 -6.50 -3.14 13.61
C ASN A 69 -6.65 -3.01 12.08
N ARG A 70 -6.83 -1.81 11.52
CA ARG A 70 -7.15 -1.62 10.09
C ARG A 70 -6.01 -1.06 9.27
N VAL A 71 -5.88 -1.63 8.08
CA VAL A 71 -5.16 -1.06 6.95
C VAL A 71 -6.20 -0.59 5.94
N MET A 72 -6.23 0.71 5.65
CA MET A 72 -7.24 1.33 4.82
C MET A 72 -6.71 1.52 3.41
N ILE A 73 -7.36 0.90 2.44
CA ILE A 73 -7.15 1.13 1.02
C ILE A 73 -8.21 2.09 0.51
N ASN A 74 -7.77 3.24 0.01
CA ASN A 74 -8.67 4.25 -0.56
C ASN A 74 -9.21 3.77 -1.91
N ALA A 75 -10.53 3.61 -2.01
CA ALA A 75 -11.20 3.10 -3.21
C ALA A 75 -11.03 4.00 -4.43
N TYR A 76 -10.84 5.31 -4.25
CA TYR A 76 -10.51 6.21 -5.35
C TYR A 76 -9.16 5.84 -5.97
N ARG A 77 -8.12 5.63 -5.15
CA ARG A 77 -6.79 5.20 -5.64
C ARG A 77 -6.82 3.79 -6.19
N TRP A 78 -7.55 2.88 -5.56
CA TRP A 78 -7.72 1.53 -6.09
C TRP A 78 -8.33 1.53 -7.49
N ALA A 79 -9.27 2.44 -7.76
CA ALA A 79 -9.96 2.55 -9.05
C ALA A 79 -9.17 3.34 -10.09
N GLN A 80 -8.58 4.47 -9.71
CA GLN A 80 -7.98 5.46 -10.62
C GLN A 80 -6.46 5.37 -10.72
N GLY A 81 -5.80 4.77 -9.72
CA GLY A 81 -4.36 4.69 -9.66
C GLY A 81 -3.67 5.97 -9.21
N SER A 82 -2.42 6.11 -9.64
CA SER A 82 -1.67 7.35 -9.56
C SER A 82 -1.02 7.68 -10.90
N VAL A 83 -0.88 8.97 -11.17
CA VAL A 83 -0.16 9.51 -12.32
C VAL A 83 1.27 9.01 -12.41
N THR A 84 1.88 8.63 -11.28
CA THR A 84 3.25 8.08 -11.21
C THR A 84 3.39 6.70 -11.85
N TYR A 85 2.29 5.96 -11.98
CA TYR A 85 2.24 4.65 -12.64
C TYR A 85 1.56 4.75 -14.03
N GLY A 86 0.67 5.71 -14.22
CA GLY A 86 -0.11 5.85 -15.45
C GLY A 86 -1.21 4.76 -15.60
N PRO A 87 -2.08 4.91 -16.61
CA PRO A 87 -3.24 4.02 -16.79
C PRO A 87 -2.86 2.57 -17.12
N ASP A 88 -1.73 2.37 -17.81
CA ASP A 88 -1.29 1.04 -18.28
C ASP A 88 -0.65 0.19 -17.18
N GLN A 89 -0.38 0.77 -16.00
CA GLN A 89 0.26 0.07 -14.88
C GLN A 89 -0.65 -0.05 -13.64
N MET A 90 -1.97 0.00 -13.83
CA MET A 90 -2.95 -0.12 -12.74
C MET A 90 -2.80 -1.39 -11.91
N PHE A 91 -2.45 -2.52 -12.55
CA PHE A 91 -2.22 -3.77 -11.83
C PHE A 91 -1.02 -3.66 -10.87
N ALA A 92 0.11 -3.15 -11.36
CA ALA A 92 1.29 -2.91 -10.54
C ALA A 92 1.03 -1.88 -9.45
N TYR A 93 0.31 -0.79 -9.75
CA TYR A 93 -0.04 0.21 -8.74
C TYR A 93 -0.83 -0.38 -7.57
N ARG A 94 -1.80 -1.26 -7.85
CA ARG A 94 -2.58 -1.94 -6.80
C ARG A 94 -1.72 -2.82 -5.92
N GLN A 95 -0.75 -3.52 -6.51
CA GLN A 95 0.22 -4.33 -5.78
C GLN A 95 1.10 -3.47 -4.88
N MET A 96 1.62 -2.37 -5.42
CA MET A 96 2.39 -1.37 -4.66
C MET A 96 1.58 -0.84 -3.47
N LEU A 97 0.34 -0.43 -3.71
CA LEU A 97 -0.53 0.14 -2.68
C LEU A 97 -0.78 -0.86 -1.54
N ILE A 98 -1.01 -2.13 -1.85
CA ILE A 98 -1.18 -3.18 -0.84
C ILE A 98 0.12 -3.36 -0.04
N ASN A 99 1.25 -3.53 -0.73
CA ASN A 99 2.53 -3.79 -0.08
C ASN A 99 3.02 -2.62 0.76
N HIS A 100 2.79 -1.37 0.32
CA HIS A 100 3.14 -0.17 1.05
C HIS A 100 2.39 -0.08 2.38
N GLU A 101 1.06 -0.20 2.34
CA GLU A 101 0.23 -0.02 3.54
C GLU A 101 0.38 -1.19 4.53
N VAL A 102 0.61 -2.40 4.02
CA VAL A 102 0.96 -3.54 4.88
C VAL A 102 2.38 -3.41 5.41
N GLY A 103 3.31 -2.82 4.67
CA GLY A 103 4.65 -2.49 5.17
C GLY A 103 4.59 -1.62 6.43
N HIS A 104 3.72 -0.60 6.44
CA HIS A 104 3.45 0.17 7.66
C HIS A 104 2.90 -0.69 8.80
N ARG A 105 1.94 -1.59 8.52
CA ARG A 105 1.40 -2.51 9.54
C ARG A 105 2.47 -3.42 10.13
N LEU A 106 3.48 -3.79 9.34
CA LEU A 106 4.62 -4.60 9.75
C LEU A 106 5.74 -3.79 10.45
N GLY A 107 5.55 -2.48 10.63
CA GLY A 107 6.49 -1.63 11.36
C GLY A 107 7.51 -0.89 10.48
N HIS A 108 7.34 -0.89 9.15
CA HIS A 108 8.24 -0.16 8.26
C HIS A 108 7.78 1.30 8.10
N GLY A 109 8.70 2.24 8.31
CA GLY A 109 8.51 3.66 8.01
C GLY A 109 8.79 3.99 6.54
N HIS A 110 8.54 5.24 6.14
CA HIS A 110 8.86 5.68 4.78
C HIS A 110 10.37 5.62 4.49
N VAL A 111 10.70 5.29 3.25
CA VAL A 111 12.08 5.30 2.73
C VAL A 111 12.09 6.02 1.39
N SER A 112 13.02 6.94 1.19
CA SER A 112 13.17 7.66 -0.08
C SER A 112 14.23 7.00 -0.95
N CYS A 113 13.95 6.88 -2.25
CA CYS A 113 14.94 6.47 -3.23
C CYS A 113 16.13 7.44 -3.25
N GLN A 114 17.34 6.90 -3.37
CA GLN A 114 18.60 7.66 -3.32
C GLN A 114 19.43 7.54 -4.60
N THR A 115 18.97 6.76 -5.57
CA THR A 115 19.76 6.44 -6.77
C THR A 115 18.94 6.72 -8.03
N PRO A 116 19.34 7.71 -8.85
CA PRO A 116 18.62 8.02 -10.08
C PRO A 116 18.46 6.79 -10.99
N GLY A 117 17.25 6.58 -11.49
CA GLY A 117 16.91 5.48 -12.39
C GLY A 117 16.71 4.11 -11.72
N ALA A 118 16.97 3.98 -10.42
CA ALA A 118 16.71 2.76 -9.66
C ALA A 118 15.20 2.55 -9.44
N LEU A 119 14.82 1.33 -9.05
CA LEU A 119 13.48 1.07 -8.54
C LEU A 119 13.28 1.82 -7.21
N ALA A 120 12.13 2.48 -7.05
CA ALA A 120 11.78 3.10 -5.79
C ALA A 120 11.65 2.02 -4.69
N PRO A 121 12.11 2.27 -3.45
CA PRO A 121 11.80 1.41 -2.32
C PRO A 121 10.28 1.26 -2.16
N ILE A 122 9.79 0.08 -1.75
CA ILE A 122 8.35 -0.13 -1.57
C ILE A 122 7.73 0.84 -0.55
N MET A 123 8.52 1.25 0.44
CA MET A 123 8.11 2.22 1.45
C MET A 123 8.28 3.68 1.02
N GLN A 124 8.68 3.96 -0.22
CA GLN A 124 8.53 5.31 -0.76
C GLN A 124 7.06 5.61 -0.98
N GLN A 125 6.66 6.87 -0.75
CA GLN A 125 5.31 7.34 -1.06
C GLN A 125 5.10 7.49 -2.58
N GLN A 126 5.21 6.38 -3.33
CA GLN A 126 5.17 6.35 -4.79
C GLN A 126 3.83 6.82 -5.37
N THR A 127 2.74 6.74 -4.61
CA THR A 127 1.45 7.37 -4.98
C THR A 127 1.59 8.89 -5.13
N LYS A 128 2.43 9.53 -4.31
CA LYS A 128 2.63 10.98 -4.32
C LYS A 128 3.72 11.40 -5.31
N SER A 129 4.88 10.76 -5.24
CA SER A 129 6.01 11.08 -6.14
C SER A 129 6.98 9.93 -6.35
N LEU A 130 7.57 9.90 -7.55
CA LEU A 130 8.75 9.11 -7.89
C LEU A 130 10.03 9.95 -7.99
N ASP A 131 9.90 11.28 -7.91
CA ASP A 131 11.00 12.22 -7.80
C ASP A 131 11.04 12.74 -6.35
N ILE A 132 12.14 12.47 -5.67
CA ILE A 132 12.41 13.00 -4.33
C ILE A 132 13.70 13.81 -4.40
N ASN A 133 13.61 15.12 -4.19
CA ASN A 133 14.76 16.04 -4.21
C ASN A 133 15.58 16.00 -5.52
N GLY A 134 14.94 15.81 -6.67
CA GLY A 134 15.60 15.71 -7.98
C GLY A 134 16.13 14.31 -8.32
N ILE A 135 15.90 13.33 -7.45
CA ILE A 135 16.27 11.93 -7.68
C ILE A 135 15.06 11.21 -8.25
N GLN A 136 15.04 11.07 -9.58
CA GLN A 136 13.99 10.34 -10.30
C GLN A 136 14.21 8.82 -10.19
N CYS A 137 13.24 8.11 -9.64
CA CYS A 137 13.23 6.65 -9.59
C CYS A 137 12.08 6.06 -10.40
N LYS A 138 12.13 4.74 -10.63
CA LYS A 138 11.13 3.98 -11.37
C LYS A 138 10.07 3.41 -10.41
N PRO A 139 8.81 3.26 -10.86
CA PRO A 139 7.78 2.62 -10.05
C PRO A 139 8.19 1.20 -9.69
N ASN A 140 7.89 0.78 -8.46
CA ASN A 140 8.19 -0.55 -7.96
C ASN A 140 7.09 -1.04 -6.99
N PRO A 141 6.37 -2.11 -7.32
CA PRO A 141 5.36 -2.66 -6.44
C PRO A 141 5.88 -3.69 -5.43
N TRP A 142 7.17 -4.05 -5.47
CA TRP A 142 7.72 -5.20 -4.75
C TRP A 142 8.74 -4.82 -3.67
N VAL A 143 8.86 -5.71 -2.69
CA VAL A 143 9.72 -5.56 -1.51
C VAL A 143 11.14 -6.04 -1.83
N PHE A 144 11.27 -7.14 -2.57
CA PHE A 144 12.51 -7.84 -2.88
C PHE A 144 12.76 -7.93 -4.38
#